data_AF-A0A7R6PRG2-F1
#
_entry.id   AF-A0A7R6PRG2-F1
#
_cell.length_a   1.000
_cell.length_b   1.000
_cell.length_c   1.000
_cell.angle_alpha   90.00
_cell.angle_beta   90.00
_cell.angle_gamma   90.00
#
_symmetry.space_group_name_H-M   'P 1'
#
loop_
_entity.id
_entity.type
_entity.pdbx_description
1 polymer ?
#
loop_
_entity_poly.entity_id
_entity_poly.type
_entity_poly.pdbx_seq_one_letter_code
_entity_poly.pdbx_strand_id
1 'polypeptide(L)' 'MELEVNGAATRLEEGASLNDLVITLGLQEQRIAIEVNQEIIPRSQHMQHQLRAGDKVEVVHAIGGG' A
#
# COMPACT_ATOMS: atom_id res chain seq x y z
N MET A 1 -10.31 -7.68 6.36
CA MET A 1 -9.58 -8.58 5.44
C MET A 1 -8.13 -8.80 5.83
N GLU A 2 -7.51 -9.86 5.31
CA GLU A 2 -6.08 -10.15 5.47
C GLU A 2 -5.39 -10.04 4.09
N LEU A 3 -4.24 -9.39 4.05
CA LEU A 3 -3.42 -9.18 2.86
C LEU A 3 -1.93 -9.39 3.20
N GLU A 4 -1.09 -9.51 2.19
CA GLU A 4 0.37 -9.64 2.34
C GLU A 4 1.02 -8.30 2.05
N VAL A 5 1.77 -7.73 3.00
CA VAL A 5 2.52 -6.47 2.83
C VAL A 5 4.00 -6.74 3.02
N ASN A 6 4.82 -6.53 1.98
CA ASN A 6 6.26 -6.82 2.02
C ASN A 6 6.56 -8.24 2.55
N GLY A 7 5.77 -9.22 2.14
CA GLY A 7 5.85 -10.61 2.62
C GLY A 7 5.28 -10.90 4.02
N ALA A 8 4.69 -9.92 4.71
CA ALA A 8 4.11 -10.07 6.04
C ALA A 8 2.58 -9.95 6.04
N ALA A 9 1.90 -10.89 6.72
CA ALA A 9 0.45 -10.86 6.87
C ALA A 9 -0.01 -9.61 7.64
N THR A 10 -0.88 -8.82 7.03
CA THR A 10 -1.43 -7.57 7.57
C THR A 10 -2.95 -7.61 7.52
N ARG A 11 -3.59 -7.18 8.60
CA ARG A 11 -5.06 -7.08 8.68
C ARG A 11 -5.52 -5.64 8.57
N LEU A 12 -6.54 -5.43 7.75
CA LEU A 12 -7.25 -4.17 7.60
C LEU A 12 -8.76 -4.40 7.68
N GLU A 13 -9.51 -3.32 7.88
CA GLU A 13 -10.98 -3.33 7.74
C GLU A 13 -11.39 -3.65 6.29
N GLU A 14 -12.61 -4.16 6.13
CA GLU A 14 -13.16 -4.42 4.80
C GLU A 14 -13.42 -3.09 4.06
N GLY A 15 -13.06 -3.01 2.77
CA GLY A 15 -13.18 -1.78 1.99
C GLY A 15 -12.19 -0.67 2.42
N ALA A 16 -11.06 -1.05 3.04
CA ALA A 16 -9.96 -0.13 3.27
C ALA A 16 -9.25 0.20 1.95
N SER A 17 -8.89 1.47 1.80
CA SER A 17 -8.10 1.94 0.66
C SER A 17 -6.61 1.72 0.87
N LEU A 18 -5.83 1.87 -0.21
CA LEU A 18 -4.37 1.89 -0.12
C LEU A 18 -3.86 3.02 0.80
N ASN A 19 -4.56 4.16 0.84
CA ASN A 19 -4.23 5.26 1.74
C ASN A 19 -4.41 4.87 3.22
N ASP A 20 -5.43 4.08 3.55
CA ASP A 20 -5.66 3.60 4.93
C ASP A 20 -4.54 2.64 5.36
N LEU A 21 -4.03 1.82 4.44
CA LEU A 21 -2.84 1.01 4.68
C LEU A 21 -1.62 1.91 4.98
N VAL A 22 -1.37 2.94 4.17
CA VAL A 22 -0.25 3.88 4.38
C VAL A 22 -0.33 4.57 5.75
N ILE A 23 -1.53 4.96 6.18
CA ILE A 23 -1.78 5.52 7.51
C ILE A 23 -1.46 4.49 8.60
N THR A 24 -1.98 3.27 8.45
CA THR A 24 -1.78 2.16 9.40
C THR A 24 -0.30 1.82 9.58
N LEU A 25 0.48 1.90 8.50
CA LEU A 25 1.93 1.66 8.52
C LEU A 25 2.76 2.87 8.97
N GLY A 26 2.15 4.05 9.16
CA GLY A 26 2.85 5.28 9.55
C GLY A 26 3.75 5.86 8.45
N LEU A 27 3.41 5.66 7.17
CA LEU A 27 4.27 6.01 6.02
C LEU A 27 3.81 7.27 5.26
N GLN A 28 2.86 8.03 5.80
CA GLN A 28 2.18 9.15 5.11
C GLN A 28 3.14 10.22 4.56
N GLU A 29 4.19 10.54 5.33
CA GLU A 29 5.18 11.57 4.99
C GLU A 29 6.39 11.01 4.23
N GLN A 30 6.41 9.70 3.98
CA GLN A 30 7.53 9.06 3.31
C GLN A 30 7.37 9.09 1.79
N ARG A 31 8.50 9.20 1.09
CA ARG A 31 8.56 9.00 -0.36
C ARG A 31 8.58 7.51 -0.65
N ILE A 32 7.40 6.97 -0.90
CA ILE A 32 7.18 5.55 -1.20
C ILE A 32 6.56 5.38 -2.58
N ALA A 33 6.90 4.28 -3.25
CA ALA A 33 6.12 3.69 -4.32
C ALA A 33 5.42 2.45 -3.77
N ILE A 34 4.19 2.21 -4.23
CA ILE A 34 3.39 1.07 -3.79
C ILE A 34 2.96 0.29 -5.01
N GLU A 35 3.21 -1.01 -4.95
CA GLU A 35 2.75 -2.01 -5.91
C GLU A 35 1.63 -2.83 -5.26
N VAL A 36 0.57 -3.12 -6.02
CA VAL A 36 -0.48 -4.07 -5.64
C VAL A 36 -0.54 -5.13 -6.73
N ASN A 37 -0.29 -6.39 -6.37
CA ASN A 37 -0.35 -7.53 -7.29
C ASN A 37 0.46 -7.32 -8.58
N GLN A 38 1.70 -6.83 -8.48
CA GLN A 38 2.59 -6.51 -9.62
C GLN A 38 2.16 -5.28 -10.45
N GLU A 39 1.23 -4.47 -9.95
CA GLU A 39 0.83 -3.20 -10.55
C GLU A 39 1.20 -2.01 -9.67
N ILE A 40 1.99 -1.07 -10.20
CA ILE A 40 2.35 0.15 -9.48
C ILE A 40 1.14 1.09 -9.42
N ILE A 41 0.71 1.44 -8.21
CA ILE A 41 -0.42 2.34 -7.99
C ILE A 41 0.10 3.77 -7.76
N PRO A 42 -0.22 4.74 -8.65
CA PRO A 42 0.19 6.13 -8.48
C PRO A 42 -0.35 6.73 -7.18
N ARG A 43 0.44 7.59 -6.52
CA ARG A 43 0.05 8.23 -5.24
C ARG A 43 -1.30 8.95 -5.31
N SER A 44 -1.64 9.56 -6.45
CA SER A 44 -2.92 10.23 -6.67
C SER A 44 -4.13 9.28 -6.60
N GLN A 45 -3.92 7.99 -6.80
CA GLN A 45 -4.96 6.96 -6.78
C GLN A 45 -5.06 6.22 -5.43
N HIS A 46 -4.13 6.46 -4.48
CA HIS A 46 -4.08 5.71 -3.21
C HIS A 46 -5.39 5.81 -2.40
N MET A 47 -6.05 6.98 -2.41
CA MET A 47 -7.34 7.16 -1.73
C MET A 47 -8.52 6.46 -2.42
N GLN A 48 -8.39 6.15 -3.71
CA GLN A 48 -9.48 5.57 -4.53
C GLN A 48 -9.30 4.06 -4.73
N HIS A 49 -8.07 3.58 -4.66
CA HIS A 49 -7.74 2.18 -4.86
C HIS A 49 -8.11 1.37 -3.60
N GLN A 50 -9.15 0.54 -3.74
CA GLN A 50 -9.65 -0.32 -2.68
C GLN A 50 -8.86 -1.62 -2.63
N LEU A 51 -8.35 -1.96 -1.46
CA LEU A 51 -7.68 -3.24 -1.22
C LEU A 51 -8.71 -4.36 -1.03
N ARG A 52 -8.28 -5.58 -1.34
CA ARG A 52 -9.08 -6.80 -1.19
C ARG A 52 -8.32 -7.84 -0.39
N ALA A 53 -9.07 -8.78 0.18
CA ALA A 53 -8.49 -9.93 0.85
C ALA A 53 -7.57 -10.72 -0.11
N GLY A 54 -6.37 -11.04 0.37
CA GLY A 54 -5.36 -11.78 -0.39
C GLY A 54 -4.51 -10.94 -1.34
N ASP A 55 -4.73 -9.62 -1.42
CA ASP A 55 -3.84 -8.75 -2.19
C ASP A 55 -2.40 -8.81 -1.67
N LYS A 56 -1.45 -8.72 -2.59
CA LYS A 56 -0.03 -8.60 -2.29
C LYS A 56 0.40 -7.17 -2.53
N VAL A 57 0.91 -6.52 -1.48
CA VAL A 57 1.30 -5.13 -1.50
C VAL A 57 2.79 -5.01 -1.22
N GLU A 58 3.54 -4.44 -2.15
CA GLU A 58 4.95 -4.11 -1.94
C GLU A 58 5.10 -2.60 -1.79
N VAL A 59 5.70 -2.18 -0.68
CA VAL A 59 5.97 -0.78 -0.36
C VAL A 59 7.47 -0.58 -0.39
N VAL A 60 7.95 0.16 -1.38
CA VAL A 60 9.37 0.45 -1.57
C VAL A 60 9.66 1.94 -1.35
N HIS A 61 10.74 2.24 -0.64
CA HIS A 61 11.22 3.61 -0.50
C HIS A 61 11.81 4.10 -1.82
N ALA A 62 11.36 5.26 -2.27
CA ALA A 62 11.98 5.90 -3.42
C ALA A 62 13.37 6.40 -3.02
N ILE A 63 14.40 5.76 -3.56
CA ILE A 63 15.78 6.24 -3.48
C ILE A 63 15.90 7.43 -4.43
N GLY A 64 15.76 8.64 -3.89
CA GLY A 64 15.87 9.87 -4.67
C GLY A 64 17.30 10.10 -5.15
N GLY A 65 17.50 10.08 -6.47
CA GLY A 65 18.54 10.86 -7.14
C GLY A 65 18.01 12.26 -7.42
N GLY A 66 18.87 13.28 -7.27
CA GLY A 66 18.53 14.69 -7.47
C GLY A 66 18.13 15.08 -8.88
#